data_AF-A0A3L6L958-F1
#
_entry.id   AF-A0A3L6L958-F1
#
_cell.length_a   1.000
_cell.length_b   1.000
_cell.length_c   1.000
_cell.angle_alpha   90.00
_cell.angle_beta   90.00
_cell.angle_gamma   90.00
#
_symmetry.space_group_name_H-M   'P 1'
#
loop_
_entity.id
_entity.type
_entity.pdbx_description
1 polymer ?
#
loop_
_entity_poly.entity_id
_entity_poly.type
_entity_poly.pdbx_seq_one_letter_code
_entity_poly.pdbx_strand_id
1 'polypeptide(L)'
;MLTSPVKESHALIRHLADYVLIWSGQDGSDLRKSRHMARIGNSVYRDMCSEDDPLCRQFGFYSGDLSKPTPMMQRSLLYNLHRFGTDGGKTQLDKNMFQLAYVSKYGLVKIYKVMNVSEESKAWVADPKNRVCDPPGSWICAGQYPPAKEIQDMLAKRIDYEQLEDFNRRNRSDAYYRAYMRQMG
;
A
#
# COMPACT_ATOMS: atom_id res chain seq x y z
N MET A 1 2.34 1.68 -3.09
CA MET A 1 1.67 1.07 -1.91
C MET A 1 1.39 -0.40 -2.17
N LEU A 2 1.01 -1.24 -1.20
CA LEU A 2 0.71 -2.68 -1.45
C LEU A 2 -0.35 -2.93 -2.54
N THR A 3 -1.21 -1.94 -2.78
CA THR A 3 -2.29 -1.94 -3.76
C THR A 3 -1.88 -1.40 -5.13
N SER A 4 -0.69 -0.82 -5.27
CA SER A 4 -0.13 -0.34 -6.54
C SER A 4 0.49 -1.50 -7.35
N PRO A 5 0.75 -1.32 -8.65
CA PRO A 5 1.56 -2.25 -9.44
C PRO A 5 2.91 -2.57 -8.80
N VAL A 6 3.44 -3.78 -9.04
CA VAL A 6 4.70 -4.26 -8.42
C VAL A 6 5.85 -3.26 -8.55
N LYS A 7 6.11 -2.76 -9.76
CA LYS A 7 7.23 -1.84 -10.04
C LYS A 7 7.09 -0.50 -9.31
N GLU A 8 5.91 0.09 -9.34
CA GLU A 8 5.61 1.34 -8.62
C GLU A 8 5.71 1.15 -7.11
N SER A 9 5.23 0.00 -6.62
CA SER A 9 5.33 -0.33 -5.20
C SER A 9 6.77 -0.49 -4.74
N HIS A 10 7.60 -1.18 -5.53
CA HIS A 10 9.02 -1.34 -5.23
C HIS A 10 9.76 -0.01 -5.20
N ALA A 11 9.47 0.88 -6.16
CA ALA A 11 10.06 2.22 -6.25
C ALA A 11 9.83 3.03 -4.97
N LEU A 12 8.72 2.82 -4.24
CA LEU A 12 8.46 3.45 -2.95
C LEU A 12 9.04 2.64 -1.77
N ILE A 13 8.77 1.34 -1.73
CA ILE A 13 9.11 0.47 -0.59
C ILE A 13 10.62 0.40 -0.35
N ARG A 14 11.45 0.47 -1.41
CA ARG A 14 12.92 0.49 -1.31
C ARG A 14 13.47 1.63 -0.45
N HIS A 15 12.68 2.66 -0.16
CA HIS A 15 13.07 3.79 0.70
C HIS A 15 12.55 3.66 2.13
N LEU A 16 11.69 2.67 2.40
CA LEU A 16 10.90 2.59 3.64
C LEU A 16 11.10 1.30 4.41
N ALA A 17 11.42 0.18 3.75
CA ALA A 17 11.49 -1.12 4.40
C ALA A 17 12.49 -2.09 3.75
N ASP A 18 13.08 -2.94 4.58
CA ASP A 18 13.94 -4.06 4.16
C ASP A 18 13.15 -5.34 3.86
N TYR A 19 11.98 -5.48 4.46
CA TYR A 19 11.14 -6.68 4.34
C TYR A 19 9.66 -6.32 4.22
N VAL A 20 8.92 -7.17 3.53
CA VAL A 20 7.46 -7.12 3.43
C VAL A 20 6.90 -8.46 3.92
N LEU A 21 5.98 -8.40 4.88
CA LEU A 21 5.24 -9.55 5.38
C LEU A 21 3.84 -9.58 4.76
N ILE A 22 3.40 -10.76 4.32
CA ILE A 22 2.06 -11.00 3.77
C ILE A 22 1.42 -12.19 4.48
N TRP A 23 0.17 -12.03 4.92
CA TRP A 23 -0.68 -13.15 5.33
C TRP A 23 -1.28 -13.84 4.10
N SER A 24 -0.75 -15.03 3.78
CA SER A 24 -1.05 -15.80 2.58
C SER A 24 -1.93 -17.04 2.78
N GLY A 25 -2.44 -17.26 3.99
CA GLY A 25 -3.41 -18.33 4.27
C GLY A 25 -4.72 -18.17 3.49
N GLN A 26 -5.49 -19.24 3.31
CA GLN A 26 -6.81 -19.16 2.63
C GLN A 26 -7.85 -18.40 3.48
N ASP A 27 -7.86 -18.66 4.78
CA ASP A 27 -8.71 -17.97 5.76
C ASP A 27 -7.94 -16.83 6.41
N GLY A 28 -8.59 -15.68 6.56
CA GLY A 28 -7.95 -14.48 7.12
C GLY A 28 -6.87 -13.81 6.25
N SER A 29 -6.68 -14.29 5.01
CA SER A 29 -5.75 -13.73 4.01
C SER A 29 -5.81 -12.21 3.92
N ASP A 30 -4.68 -11.57 3.65
CA ASP A 30 -4.67 -10.16 3.27
C ASP A 30 -5.42 -9.90 1.95
N LEU A 31 -5.60 -10.91 1.09
CA LEU A 31 -6.46 -10.78 -0.09
C LEU A 31 -7.92 -10.53 0.26
N ARG A 32 -8.43 -11.04 1.39
CA ARG A 32 -9.80 -10.76 1.83
C ARG A 32 -9.96 -9.33 2.39
N LYS A 33 -8.86 -8.73 2.87
CA LYS A 33 -8.81 -7.35 3.37
C LYS A 33 -8.40 -6.33 2.28
N SER A 34 -7.96 -6.82 1.13
CA SER A 34 -7.35 -6.05 0.04
C SER A 34 -8.17 -4.83 -0.41
N ARG A 35 -9.48 -5.00 -0.62
CA ARG A 35 -10.37 -3.90 -1.01
C ARG A 35 -10.46 -2.81 0.06
N HIS A 36 -10.40 -3.17 1.34
CA HIS A 36 -10.36 -2.20 2.43
C HIS A 36 -9.03 -1.43 2.44
N MET A 37 -7.90 -2.12 2.25
CA MET A 37 -6.59 -1.48 2.10
C MET A 37 -6.57 -0.48 0.94
N ALA A 38 -7.20 -0.85 -0.19
CA ALA A 38 -7.38 0.02 -1.33
C ALA A 38 -8.20 1.27 -0.97
N ARG A 39 -9.36 1.10 -0.32
CA ARG A 39 -10.18 2.26 0.10
C ARG A 39 -9.43 3.24 1.00
N ILE A 40 -8.59 2.74 1.92
CA ILE A 40 -7.73 3.58 2.77
C ILE A 40 -6.68 4.30 1.93
N GLY A 41 -5.99 3.61 1.02
CA GLY A 41 -5.04 4.27 0.12
C GLY A 41 -5.72 5.37 -0.71
N ASN A 42 -6.92 5.08 -1.23
CA ASN A 42 -7.66 5.98 -2.10
C ASN A 42 -8.30 7.17 -1.37
N SER A 43 -8.45 7.11 -0.03
CA SER A 43 -8.94 8.24 0.73
C SER A 43 -7.94 9.40 0.77
N VAL A 44 -6.64 9.08 0.66
CA VAL A 44 -5.52 10.03 0.69
C VAL A 44 -4.95 10.28 -0.72
N TYR A 45 -4.87 9.23 -1.55
CA TYR A 45 -4.29 9.27 -2.90
C TYR A 45 -5.35 8.86 -3.94
N ARG A 46 -5.98 9.84 -4.57
CA ARG A 46 -7.13 9.65 -5.48
C ARG A 46 -6.79 9.00 -6.83
N ASP A 47 -5.52 8.78 -7.13
CA ASP A 47 -5.04 8.24 -8.39
C ASP A 47 -5.07 6.71 -8.47
N MET A 48 -5.47 6.04 -7.39
CA MET A 48 -5.52 4.58 -7.36
C MET A 48 -6.84 4.01 -7.90
N CYS A 49 -8.00 4.55 -7.51
CA CYS A 49 -9.31 4.14 -7.99
C CYS A 49 -9.99 5.30 -8.72
N SER A 50 -10.63 5.01 -9.85
CA SER A 50 -11.35 6.03 -10.64
C SER A 50 -12.49 6.68 -9.86
N GLU A 51 -12.86 7.90 -10.21
CA GLU A 51 -14.00 8.62 -9.59
C GLU A 51 -15.33 7.84 -9.71
N ASP A 52 -15.50 7.06 -10.78
CA ASP A 52 -16.68 6.19 -10.99
C ASP A 52 -16.65 4.91 -10.13
N ASP A 53 -15.51 4.58 -9.52
CA ASP A 53 -15.34 3.45 -8.59
C ASP A 53 -14.76 3.91 -7.24
N PRO A 54 -15.49 4.76 -6.49
CA PRO A 54 -15.01 5.31 -5.23
C PRO A 54 -14.92 4.25 -4.12
N LEU A 55 -15.52 3.08 -4.32
CA LEU A 55 -15.45 1.95 -3.39
C LEU A 55 -14.37 0.93 -3.77
N CYS A 56 -13.52 1.24 -4.77
CA CYS A 56 -12.44 0.39 -5.26
C CYS A 56 -12.90 -1.05 -5.54
N ARG A 57 -14.08 -1.24 -6.14
CA ARG A 57 -14.60 -2.56 -6.55
C ARG A 57 -13.67 -3.25 -7.52
N GLN A 58 -12.99 -2.48 -8.38
CA GLN A 58 -12.00 -3.01 -9.30
C GLN A 58 -10.77 -3.58 -8.59
N PHE A 59 -10.48 -3.19 -7.35
CA PHE A 59 -9.43 -3.82 -6.54
C PHE A 59 -9.97 -5.05 -5.80
N GLY A 60 -10.20 -6.15 -6.53
CA GLY A 60 -10.84 -7.33 -5.98
C GLY A 60 -10.83 -8.54 -6.90
N PHE A 61 -11.86 -9.36 -6.75
CA PHE A 61 -12.02 -10.64 -7.43
C PHE A 61 -13.42 -10.75 -8.04
N TYR A 62 -13.52 -11.33 -9.23
CA TYR A 62 -14.82 -11.56 -9.86
C TYR A 62 -15.64 -12.55 -9.02
N SER A 63 -16.85 -12.15 -8.65
CA SER A 63 -17.76 -12.94 -7.81
C SER A 63 -17.16 -13.41 -6.47
N GLY A 64 -16.11 -12.73 -5.97
CA GLY A 64 -15.41 -13.09 -4.74
C GLY A 64 -14.48 -14.30 -4.86
N ASP A 65 -14.30 -14.87 -6.06
CA ASP A 65 -13.45 -16.04 -6.30
C ASP A 65 -11.97 -15.63 -6.35
N LEU A 66 -11.18 -16.01 -5.33
CA LEU A 66 -9.75 -15.69 -5.23
C LEU A 66 -8.90 -16.23 -6.39
N SER A 67 -9.44 -17.15 -7.20
CA SER A 67 -8.80 -17.64 -8.43
C SER A 67 -9.00 -16.73 -9.65
N LYS A 68 -9.93 -15.77 -9.57
CA LYS A 68 -10.32 -14.85 -10.65
C LYS A 68 -10.09 -13.38 -10.25
N PRO A 69 -8.83 -12.93 -10.14
CA PRO A 69 -8.54 -11.53 -9.85
C PRO A 69 -9.02 -10.62 -10.99
N THR A 70 -9.40 -9.39 -10.66
CA THR A 70 -9.54 -8.33 -11.66
C THR A 70 -8.17 -7.94 -12.23
N PRO A 71 -8.10 -7.26 -13.39
CA PRO A 71 -6.83 -6.76 -13.93
C PRO A 71 -6.07 -5.86 -12.95
N MET A 72 -6.78 -5.06 -12.14
CA MET A 72 -6.17 -4.19 -11.14
C MET A 72 -5.56 -5.00 -9.98
N MET A 73 -6.29 -6.00 -9.46
CA MET A 73 -5.79 -6.91 -8.43
C MET A 73 -4.57 -7.68 -8.93
N GLN A 74 -4.63 -8.23 -10.15
CA GLN A 74 -3.56 -9.05 -10.71
C GLN A 74 -2.22 -8.31 -10.84
N ARG A 75 -2.25 -7.00 -11.11
CA ARG A 75 -1.05 -6.16 -11.21
C ARG A 75 -0.48 -5.77 -9.84
N SER A 76 -1.29 -5.82 -8.79
CA SER A 76 -0.95 -5.31 -7.46
C SER A 76 0.21 -6.07 -6.82
N LEU A 77 1.04 -5.36 -6.05
CA LEU A 77 2.11 -6.01 -5.28
C LEU A 77 1.54 -7.05 -4.32
N LEU A 78 0.45 -6.74 -3.62
CA LEU A 78 -0.23 -7.63 -2.69
C LEU A 78 -0.56 -8.99 -3.33
N TYR A 79 -1.21 -8.99 -4.50
CA TYR A 79 -1.56 -10.23 -5.20
C TYR A 79 -0.32 -11.03 -5.61
N ASN A 80 0.68 -10.35 -6.18
CA ASN A 80 1.89 -11.00 -6.66
C ASN A 80 2.68 -11.64 -5.50
N LEU A 81 2.89 -10.93 -4.39
CA LEU A 81 3.55 -11.50 -3.21
C LEU A 81 2.71 -12.62 -2.56
N HIS A 82 1.38 -12.53 -2.59
CA HIS A 82 0.53 -13.59 -2.08
C HIS A 82 0.62 -14.88 -2.92
N ARG A 83 0.54 -14.77 -4.25
CA ARG A 83 0.41 -15.91 -5.18
C ARG A 83 1.73 -16.51 -5.62
N PHE A 84 2.83 -15.78 -5.49
CA PHE A 84 4.15 -16.27 -5.86
C PHE A 84 4.45 -17.62 -5.20
N GLY A 85 4.76 -18.63 -6.02
CA GLY A 85 5.07 -20.00 -5.59
C GLY A 85 3.87 -20.86 -5.20
N THR A 86 2.63 -20.36 -5.24
CA THR A 86 1.42 -21.14 -4.86
C THR A 86 0.39 -21.28 -5.99
N ASP A 87 0.66 -20.71 -7.17
CA ASP A 87 -0.26 -20.71 -8.31
C ASP A 87 0.24 -21.49 -9.52
N GLY A 88 1.11 -22.48 -9.28
CA GLY A 88 1.71 -23.29 -10.35
C GLY A 88 2.72 -22.53 -11.20
N GLY A 89 3.29 -21.44 -10.68
CA GLY A 89 4.30 -20.64 -11.38
C GLY A 89 3.72 -19.63 -12.37
N LYS A 90 2.42 -19.32 -12.28
CA LYS A 90 1.79 -18.29 -13.12
C LYS A 90 2.25 -16.89 -12.73
N THR A 91 2.37 -16.62 -11.43
CA THR A 91 2.88 -15.36 -10.93
C THR A 91 4.40 -15.40 -10.90
N GLN A 92 5.01 -14.55 -11.72
CA GLN A 92 6.45 -14.32 -11.73
C GLN A 92 6.77 -13.04 -10.99
N LEU A 93 7.76 -13.10 -10.09
CA LEU A 93 8.23 -11.96 -9.31
C LEU A 93 9.67 -11.65 -9.72
N ASP A 94 9.95 -10.39 -10.03
CA ASP A 94 11.30 -9.96 -10.37
C ASP A 94 12.22 -10.09 -9.14
N LYS A 95 13.23 -10.94 -9.26
CA LYS A 95 14.23 -11.20 -8.22
C LYS A 95 15.06 -9.97 -7.88
N ASN A 96 15.14 -8.98 -8.77
CA ASN A 96 15.81 -7.71 -8.52
C ASN A 96 14.94 -6.73 -7.70
N MET A 97 13.65 -7.03 -7.52
CA MET A 97 12.74 -6.22 -6.71
C MET A 97 12.44 -6.89 -5.37
N PHE A 98 12.11 -8.18 -5.37
CA PHE A 98 11.72 -8.90 -4.17
C PHE A 98 12.24 -10.34 -4.21
N GLN A 99 12.71 -10.80 -3.04
CA GLN A 99 13.16 -12.18 -2.85
C GLN A 99 12.41 -12.82 -1.69
N LEU A 100 11.83 -14.00 -1.90
CA LEU A 100 11.17 -14.74 -0.83
C LEU A 100 12.23 -15.18 0.20
N ALA A 101 12.12 -14.68 1.43
CA ALA A 101 13.05 -14.93 2.52
C ALA A 101 12.55 -16.04 3.46
N TYR A 102 11.24 -16.12 3.68
CA TYR A 102 10.65 -17.12 4.57
C TYR A 102 9.20 -17.44 4.18
N VAL A 103 8.83 -18.70 4.39
CA VAL A 103 7.44 -19.19 4.34
C VAL A 103 7.19 -19.96 5.62
N SER A 104 6.08 -19.66 6.30
CA SER A 104 5.72 -20.40 7.50
C SER A 104 5.37 -21.86 7.18
N LYS A 105 5.45 -22.75 8.17
CA LYS A 105 5.22 -24.20 8.04
C LYS A 105 3.97 -24.57 7.23
N TYR A 106 2.90 -23.79 7.37
CA TYR A 106 1.61 -24.02 6.71
C TYR A 106 1.30 -23.02 5.58
N GLY A 107 2.30 -22.24 5.14
CA GLY A 107 2.11 -21.24 4.08
C GLY A 107 1.18 -20.08 4.44
N LEU A 108 0.94 -19.85 5.74
CA LEU A 108 0.06 -18.79 6.22
C LEU A 108 0.71 -17.41 6.18
N VAL A 109 2.04 -17.36 6.24
CA VAL A 109 2.83 -16.13 6.23
C VAL A 109 3.97 -16.29 5.25
N LYS A 110 4.18 -15.27 4.44
CA LYS A 110 5.36 -15.12 3.58
C LYS A 110 6.08 -13.82 3.92
N ILE A 111 7.40 -13.89 3.99
CA ILE A 111 8.25 -12.73 4.21
C ILE A 111 9.15 -12.59 3.00
N TYR A 112 9.15 -11.40 2.41
CA TYR A 112 9.95 -11.05 1.24
C TYR A 112 10.99 -10.02 1.64
N LYS A 113 12.25 -10.27 1.29
CA LYS A 113 13.30 -9.26 1.30
C LYS A 113 13.07 -8.29 0.15
N VAL A 114 13.09 -7.00 0.44
CA VAL A 114 13.09 -5.92 -0.53
C VAL A 114 14.51 -5.80 -1.08
N MET A 115 14.65 -5.89 -2.39
CA MET A 115 15.95 -5.83 -3.05
C MET A 115 16.28 -4.39 -3.45
N ASN A 116 17.57 -4.10 -3.55
CA ASN A 116 18.10 -2.78 -3.88
C ASN A 116 17.65 -1.68 -2.89
N VAL A 117 17.50 -1.92 -1.59
CA VAL A 117 17.09 -0.87 -0.64
C VAL A 117 18.01 0.36 -0.72
N SER A 118 17.44 1.56 -0.62
CA SER A 118 18.17 2.82 -0.69
C SER A 118 18.94 3.07 0.61
N GLU A 119 20.25 2.82 0.58
CA GLU A 119 21.14 3.10 1.72
C GLU A 119 21.20 4.60 2.04
N GLU A 120 21.07 5.47 1.04
CA GLU A 120 20.94 6.92 1.25
C GLU A 120 19.70 7.26 2.08
N SER A 121 18.55 6.67 1.76
CA SER A 121 17.31 6.91 2.50
C SER A 121 17.36 6.33 3.91
N LYS A 122 18.00 5.18 4.11
CA LYS A 122 18.28 4.64 5.45
C LYS A 122 19.16 5.56 6.27
N ALA A 123 20.27 6.02 5.70
CA ALA A 123 21.20 6.93 6.38
C ALA A 123 20.50 8.24 6.76
N TRP A 124 19.66 8.76 5.86
CA TRP A 124 18.87 9.97 6.13
C TRP A 124 17.90 9.80 7.29
N VAL A 125 17.15 8.69 7.34
CA VAL A 125 16.19 8.42 8.44
C VAL A 125 16.92 8.14 9.77
N ALA A 126 18.12 7.55 9.71
CA ALA A 126 18.93 7.27 10.89
C ALA A 126 19.52 8.53 11.53
N ASP A 127 19.75 9.61 10.76
CA ASP A 127 20.29 10.87 11.28
C ASP A 127 19.27 11.58 12.20
N PRO A 128 19.57 11.74 13.51
CA PRO A 128 18.68 12.43 14.44
C PRO A 128 18.36 13.87 14.04
N LYS A 129 19.21 14.54 13.25
CA LYS A 129 18.98 15.91 12.77
C LYS A 129 17.78 16.03 11.85
N ASN A 130 17.39 14.94 11.20
CA ASN A 130 16.24 14.90 10.29
C ASN A 130 14.92 14.64 11.01
N ARG A 131 14.92 14.50 12.34
CA ARG A 131 13.71 14.33 13.15
C ARG A 131 13.12 15.69 13.48
N VAL A 132 11.79 15.81 13.41
CA VAL A 132 11.06 17.02 13.83
C VAL A 132 10.35 16.69 15.13
N CYS A 133 10.81 17.30 16.22
CA CYS A 133 10.25 17.11 17.54
C CYS A 133 9.30 18.24 17.90
N ASP A 134 8.13 17.90 18.43
CA ASP A 134 7.12 18.85 18.90
C ASP A 134 6.69 18.51 20.33
N PRO A 135 7.06 19.31 21.36
CA PRO A 135 7.90 20.52 21.29
C PRO A 135 9.40 20.23 21.04
N PRO A 136 10.22 21.24 20.67
CA PRO A 136 11.65 21.07 20.41
C PRO A 136 12.39 20.45 21.61
N GLY A 137 13.18 19.40 21.36
CA GLY A 137 13.92 18.66 22.39
C GLY A 137 13.08 17.66 23.21
N SER A 138 11.79 17.50 22.88
CA SER A 138 10.96 16.46 23.48
C SER A 138 11.30 15.06 22.94
N TRP A 139 10.74 14.04 23.58
CA TRP A 139 10.80 12.66 23.12
C TRP A 139 9.78 12.35 22.00
N ILE A 140 8.90 13.31 21.68
CA ILE A 140 7.88 13.18 20.64
C ILE A 140 8.46 13.76 19.35
N CYS A 141 9.16 12.91 18.60
CA CYS A 141 9.77 13.28 17.33
C CYS A 141 9.14 12.50 16.20
N ALA A 142 8.23 13.14 15.47
CA ALA A 142 7.70 12.57 14.25
C ALA A 142 8.87 12.38 13.27
N GLY A 143 9.05 11.14 12.80
CA GLY A 143 9.98 10.85 11.72
C GLY A 143 9.51 11.52 10.44
N GLN A 144 10.44 12.09 9.68
CA GLN A 144 10.15 12.60 8.36
C GLN A 144 10.41 11.52 7.30
N TYR A 145 9.79 11.69 6.13
CA TYR A 145 10.10 10.85 4.98
C TYR A 145 11.39 11.32 4.30
N PRO A 146 12.21 10.40 3.75
CA PRO A 146 13.43 10.77 3.04
C PRO A 146 13.13 11.63 1.80
N PRO A 147 14.07 12.49 1.36
CA PRO A 147 13.89 13.41 0.23
C PRO A 147 13.93 12.71 -1.14
N ALA A 148 13.81 11.38 -1.19
CA ALA A 148 13.79 10.61 -2.42
C ALA A 148 12.63 11.06 -3.32
N LYS A 149 12.93 11.26 -4.61
CA LYS A 149 11.98 11.84 -5.58
C LYS A 149 10.66 11.06 -5.62
N GLU A 150 10.71 9.74 -5.61
CA GLU A 150 9.56 8.85 -5.65
C GLU A 150 8.63 9.07 -4.46
N ILE A 151 9.21 9.26 -3.28
CA ILE A 151 8.46 9.53 -2.04
C ILE A 151 7.86 10.93 -2.09
N GLN A 152 8.64 11.94 -2.51
CA GLN A 152 8.16 13.31 -2.59
C GLN A 152 7.06 13.48 -3.65
N ASP A 153 7.19 12.84 -4.82
CA ASP A 153 6.17 12.81 -5.86
C ASP A 153 4.86 12.18 -5.36
N MET A 154 4.95 11.09 -4.59
CA MET A 154 3.79 10.47 -3.96
C MET A 154 3.17 11.41 -2.93
N LEU A 155 3.98 11.98 -2.02
CA LEU A 155 3.51 12.89 -0.97
C LEU A 155 2.89 14.16 -1.55
N ALA A 156 3.36 14.67 -2.68
CA ALA A 156 2.80 15.85 -3.34
C ALA A 156 1.34 15.64 -3.81
N LYS A 157 0.94 14.38 -4.05
CA LYS A 157 -0.44 14.02 -4.41
C LYS A 157 -1.34 13.80 -3.20
N ARG A 158 -0.79 13.77 -1.99
CA ARG A 158 -1.57 13.47 -0.78
C ARG A 158 -2.62 14.55 -0.60
N ILE A 159 -3.81 14.11 -0.22
CA ILE A 159 -4.81 15.00 0.34
C ILE A 159 -4.87 14.70 1.83
N ASP A 160 -4.99 15.73 2.65
CA ASP A 160 -5.09 15.56 4.09
C ASP A 160 -6.20 14.56 4.41
N TYR A 161 -5.84 13.54 5.19
CA TYR A 161 -6.77 12.51 5.61
C TYR A 161 -7.81 13.16 6.51
N GLU A 162 -9.04 13.17 6.02
CA GLU A 162 -10.22 13.57 6.78
C GLU A 162 -11.03 12.31 7.01
N GLN A 163 -11.29 11.97 8.29
CA GLN A 163 -12.31 10.99 8.57
C GLN A 163 -13.61 11.52 7.98
N LEU A 164 -14.30 10.71 7.17
CA LEU A 164 -15.57 11.07 6.55
C LEU A 164 -16.65 11.43 7.60
N GLU A 165 -16.42 11.07 8.86
CA GLU A 165 -17.25 11.35 10.04
C GLU A 165 -16.76 12.54 10.88
N ASP A 166 -15.79 13.34 10.42
CA ASP A 166 -15.40 14.57 11.11
C ASP A 166 -16.50 15.64 10.94
N PHE A 167 -17.52 15.57 11.80
CA PHE A 167 -18.69 16.46 11.82
C PHE A 167 -18.35 17.95 12.04
N ASN A 168 -17.10 18.28 12.39
CA ASN A 168 -16.67 19.65 12.71
C ASN A 168 -16.17 20.45 11.50
N ARG A 169 -15.95 19.85 10.32
CA ARG A 169 -15.56 20.57 9.10
C ARG A 169 -16.66 20.51 8.04
N ARG A 170 -17.25 21.68 7.75
CA ARG A 170 -18.53 21.81 7.02
C ARG A 170 -18.49 21.70 5.49
N ASN A 171 -17.32 21.58 4.84
CA ASN A 171 -17.23 21.86 3.39
C ASN A 171 -16.30 20.90 2.63
N ARG A 172 -16.68 19.62 2.48
CA ARG A 172 -16.06 18.79 1.42
C ARG A 172 -17.12 18.20 0.50
N SER A 173 -17.16 18.73 -0.71
CA SER A 173 -18.05 18.33 -1.80
C SER A 173 -17.25 17.95 -3.06
N ASP A 174 -16.04 17.40 -2.87
CA ASP A 174 -15.24 16.92 -4.00
C ASP A 174 -15.99 15.82 -4.77
N ALA A 175 -15.67 15.67 -6.06
CA ALA A 175 -16.41 14.76 -6.95
C ALA A 175 -16.37 13.32 -6.44
N TYR A 176 -15.22 12.89 -5.89
CA TYR A 176 -15.05 11.61 -5.24
C TYR A 176 -16.00 11.42 -4.04
N TYR A 177 -16.08 12.39 -3.13
CA TYR A 177 -16.91 12.31 -1.92
C TYR A 177 -18.39 12.20 -2.30
N ARG A 178 -18.83 12.99 -3.28
CA ARG A 178 -20.18 12.89 -3.83
C ARG A 178 -20.44 11.54 -4.47
N ALA A 179 -19.50 10.99 -5.23
CA ALA A 179 -19.62 9.66 -5.81
C ALA A 179 -19.66 8.56 -4.73
N TYR A 180 -18.83 8.67 -3.70
CA TYR A 180 -18.76 7.74 -2.57
C TYR A 180 -20.09 7.70 -1.80
N MET A 181 -20.62 8.86 -1.40
CA MET A 181 -21.88 8.94 -0.66
C MET A 181 -23.07 8.43 -1.47
N ARG A 182 -23.10 8.67 -2.78
CA ARG A 182 -24.14 8.11 -3.69
C ARG A 182 -24.13 6.58 -3.77
N GLN A 183 -23.00 5.93 -3.50
CA GLN A 183 -22.88 4.47 -3.59
C GLN A 183 -22.97 3.77 -2.23
N MET A 184 -22.91 4.53 -1.14
CA MET A 184 -23.03 4.05 0.25
C MET A 184 -24.44 4.22 0.81
N GLY A 185 -25.17 5.26 0.38
CA GLY A 185 -26.60 5.45 0.66
C GLY A 185 -27.47 4.61 -0.26
#